data_AF-A0A1E7YNF1-F1
#
_entry.id   AF-A0A1E7YNF1-F1
#
_cell.length_a   1.000
_cell.length_b   1.000
_cell.length_c   1.000
_cell.angle_alpha   90.00
_cell.angle_beta   90.00
_cell.angle_gamma   90.00
#
_symmetry.space_group_name_H-M   'P 1'
#
loop_
_entity.id
_entity.type
_entity.pdbx_description
1 polymer ?
#
loop_
_entity_poly.entity_id
_entity_poly.type
_entity_poly.pdbx_seq_one_letter_code
_entity_poly.pdbx_strand_id
1 'polypeptide(L)'
;METIVTSIEQEMAVWANHPIATRKSKKDWLLQLQREANHIANGFIKKIIWDQEGGYPEHAWGYVQYTVRPYVPGYGCDGTTDENIHLIASVLAERSGIDYVAAYRKAYKDDPDWSVADWHARLRANTTLLQETLIPETHTLKDWILALGDLSEINNHCLVDELRKQLEPTLPKIDLWYERYQSIRHEN
;
A
#
# COMPACT_ATOMS: atom_id res chain seq x y z
N MET A 1 9.72 11.09 -11.26
CA MET A 1 9.75 10.10 -12.36
C MET A 1 9.61 8.68 -11.82
N GLU A 2 8.91 7.77 -12.52
CA GLU A 2 8.74 6.36 -12.10
C GLU A 2 9.23 5.38 -13.17
N THR A 3 9.99 4.36 -12.79
CA THR A 3 10.56 3.36 -13.71
C THR A 3 10.67 1.97 -13.07
N ILE A 4 10.67 0.90 -13.87
CA ILE A 4 10.97 -0.46 -13.40
C ILE A 4 12.48 -0.66 -13.31
N VAL A 5 12.97 -1.23 -12.22
CA VAL A 5 14.38 -1.65 -12.09
C VAL A 5 14.62 -2.90 -12.93
N THR A 6 15.47 -2.79 -13.94
CA THR A 6 15.82 -3.90 -14.83
C THR A 6 17.12 -4.62 -14.45
N SER A 7 18.00 -3.96 -13.67
CA SER A 7 19.25 -4.53 -13.18
C SER A 7 19.71 -3.82 -11.91
N ILE A 8 20.01 -4.62 -10.86
CA ILE A 8 20.60 -4.09 -9.62
C ILE A 8 22.01 -3.56 -9.88
N GLU A 9 22.80 -4.20 -10.76
CA GLU A 9 24.13 -3.72 -11.12
C GLU A 9 24.09 -2.32 -11.73
N GLN A 10 23.14 -2.07 -12.62
CA GLN A 10 22.92 -0.75 -13.22
C GLN A 10 22.50 0.28 -12.17
N GLU A 11 21.58 -0.08 -11.28
CA GLU A 11 21.19 0.82 -10.17
C GLU A 11 22.37 1.13 -9.25
N MET A 12 23.21 0.14 -8.94
CA MET A 12 24.39 0.32 -8.09
C MET A 12 25.49 1.17 -8.74
N ALA A 13 25.51 1.33 -10.06
CA ALA A 13 26.47 2.20 -10.74
C ALA A 13 26.31 3.67 -10.31
N VAL A 14 25.08 4.11 -10.02
CA VAL A 14 24.79 5.47 -9.52
C VAL A 14 25.41 5.70 -8.14
N TRP A 15 25.55 4.63 -7.35
CA TRP A 15 26.11 4.68 -6.00
C TRP A 15 27.63 4.52 -5.97
N ALA A 16 28.31 4.40 -7.12
CA ALA A 16 29.73 4.05 -7.19
C ALA A 16 30.66 4.97 -6.37
N ASN A 17 30.30 6.24 -6.25
CA ASN A 17 31.08 7.27 -5.53
C ASN A 17 30.77 7.34 -4.02
N HIS A 18 29.83 6.53 -3.51
CA HIS A 18 29.49 6.49 -2.09
C HIS A 18 30.44 5.57 -1.29
N PRO A 19 30.52 5.75 0.05
CA PRO A 19 31.29 4.86 0.92
C PRO A 19 30.94 3.38 0.71
N ILE A 20 31.93 2.49 0.85
CA ILE A 20 31.75 1.03 0.64
C ILE A 20 30.60 0.48 1.48
N ALA A 21 30.50 0.88 2.75
CA ALA A 21 29.44 0.43 3.66
C ALA A 21 28.04 0.82 3.14
N THR A 22 27.87 2.06 2.69
CA THR A 22 26.61 2.55 2.09
C THR A 22 26.25 1.76 0.84
N ARG A 23 27.23 1.53 -0.05
CA ARG A 23 27.02 0.73 -1.27
C ARG A 23 26.59 -0.70 -0.95
N LYS A 24 27.25 -1.34 0.02
CA LYS A 24 26.91 -2.70 0.45
C LYS A 24 25.50 -2.74 1.02
N SER A 25 25.17 -1.87 1.97
CA SER A 25 23.83 -1.80 2.57
C SER A 25 22.74 -1.57 1.53
N LYS A 26 22.95 -0.65 0.58
CA LYS A 26 21.98 -0.39 -0.49
C LYS A 26 21.80 -1.59 -1.42
N LYS A 27 22.90 -2.26 -1.79
CA LYS A 27 22.84 -3.47 -2.62
C LYS A 27 22.11 -4.60 -1.91
N ASP A 28 22.40 -4.84 -0.64
CA ASP A 28 21.76 -5.89 0.16
C ASP A 28 20.25 -5.65 0.28
N TRP A 29 19.84 -4.39 0.45
CA TRP A 29 18.43 -3.99 0.45
C TRP A 29 17.75 -4.19 -0.92
N LEU A 30 18.37 -3.77 -2.02
CA LEU A 30 17.80 -4.01 -3.36
C LEU A 30 17.69 -5.51 -3.69
N LEU A 31 18.65 -6.32 -3.25
CA LEU A 31 18.58 -7.77 -3.37
C LEU A 31 17.46 -8.37 -2.52
N GLN A 32 17.14 -7.78 -1.37
CA GLN A 32 15.98 -8.17 -0.58
C GLN A 32 14.67 -7.87 -1.33
N LEU A 33 14.49 -6.64 -1.82
CA LEU A 33 13.31 -6.27 -2.61
C LEU A 33 13.16 -7.17 -3.84
N GLN A 34 14.26 -7.58 -4.47
CA GLN A 34 14.22 -8.51 -5.61
C GLN A 34 13.73 -9.90 -5.20
N ARG A 35 14.15 -10.40 -4.03
CA ARG A 35 13.64 -11.67 -3.51
C ARG A 35 12.14 -11.58 -3.24
N GLU A 36 11.69 -10.51 -2.59
CA GLU A 36 10.27 -10.25 -2.33
C GLU A 36 9.47 -10.19 -3.64
N ALA A 37 9.92 -9.41 -4.63
CA ALA A 37 9.29 -9.33 -5.94
C ALA A 37 9.18 -10.70 -6.63
N ASN A 38 10.21 -11.55 -6.52
CA ASN A 38 10.20 -12.88 -7.14
C ASN A 38 9.16 -13.85 -6.52
N HIS A 39 8.64 -13.55 -5.33
CA HIS A 39 7.57 -14.34 -4.69
C HIS A 39 6.16 -13.94 -5.17
N ILE A 40 6.05 -12.86 -5.96
CA ILE A 40 4.78 -12.34 -6.47
C ILE A 40 4.69 -12.63 -7.97
N ALA A 41 3.53 -13.08 -8.43
CA ALA A 41 3.29 -13.27 -9.86
C ALA A 41 3.44 -11.92 -10.59
N ASN A 42 4.31 -11.88 -11.61
CA ASN A 42 4.71 -10.66 -12.32
C ASN A 42 5.32 -9.57 -11.41
N GLY A 43 5.94 -9.97 -10.29
CA GLY A 43 6.54 -9.03 -9.36
C GLY A 43 7.77 -8.32 -9.93
N PHE A 44 7.92 -7.04 -9.61
CA PHE A 44 9.04 -6.20 -10.00
C PHE A 44 9.35 -5.15 -8.93
N ILE A 45 10.54 -4.54 -9.03
CA ILE A 45 10.91 -3.39 -8.21
C ILE A 45 10.61 -2.12 -9.01
N LYS A 46 9.76 -1.26 -8.46
CA LYS A 46 9.50 0.09 -8.96
C LYS A 46 10.48 1.06 -8.29
N LYS A 47 11.09 1.91 -9.10
CA LYS A 47 11.91 3.04 -8.68
C LYS A 47 11.10 4.32 -8.84
N ILE A 48 11.04 5.11 -7.78
CA ILE A 48 10.37 6.39 -7.74
C ILE A 48 11.43 7.44 -7.44
N ILE A 49 11.55 8.42 -8.32
CA ILE A 49 12.37 9.61 -8.12
C ILE A 49 11.41 10.75 -7.81
N TRP A 50 11.50 11.26 -6.60
CA TRP A 50 10.72 12.41 -6.14
C TRP A 50 11.43 13.69 -6.58
N ASP A 51 11.38 14.01 -7.87
CA ASP A 51 12.13 15.13 -8.48
C ASP A 51 11.25 16.30 -8.92
N GLN A 52 9.93 16.19 -8.79
CA GLN A 52 8.98 17.23 -9.20
C GLN A 52 8.74 18.27 -8.10
N GLU A 53 8.79 19.55 -8.47
CA GLU A 53 8.37 20.67 -7.62
C GLU A 53 6.87 20.52 -7.28
N GLY A 54 6.53 20.52 -6.00
CA GLY A 54 5.16 20.25 -5.52
C GLY A 54 4.75 18.76 -5.52
N GLY A 55 5.69 17.83 -5.70
CA GLY A 55 5.41 16.40 -5.56
C GLY A 55 5.15 15.98 -4.11
N TYR A 56 4.12 15.17 -3.87
CA TYR A 56 3.85 14.59 -2.55
C TYR A 56 4.58 13.24 -2.39
N PRO A 57 5.27 12.98 -1.27
CA PRO A 57 5.36 13.86 -0.11
C PRO A 57 6.44 14.96 -0.29
N GLU A 58 6.09 16.21 0.06
CA GLU A 58 6.93 17.40 -0.18
C GLU A 58 8.33 17.32 0.45
N HIS A 59 8.47 16.56 1.54
CA HIS A 59 9.74 16.35 2.23
C HIS A 59 10.67 15.34 1.53
N ALA A 60 10.18 14.61 0.52
CA ALA A 60 10.94 13.62 -0.21
C ALA A 60 11.60 14.17 -1.48
N TRP A 61 11.60 15.50 -1.69
CA TRP A 61 12.23 16.08 -2.89
C TRP A 61 13.72 15.75 -2.98
N GLY A 62 14.13 15.21 -4.13
CA GLY A 62 15.50 14.74 -4.40
C GLY A 62 15.79 13.31 -3.96
N TYR A 63 14.82 12.61 -3.33
CA TYR A 63 15.01 11.25 -2.86
C TYR A 63 14.62 10.21 -3.92
N VAL A 64 15.33 9.08 -3.89
CA VAL A 64 15.01 7.89 -4.69
C VAL A 64 14.49 6.81 -3.76
N GLN A 65 13.26 6.39 -4.03
CA GLN A 65 12.59 5.32 -3.32
C GLN A 65 12.45 4.10 -4.22
N TYR A 66 12.45 2.92 -3.61
CA TYR A 66 12.25 1.67 -4.30
C TYR A 66 11.21 0.87 -3.54
N THR A 67 10.30 0.25 -4.28
CA THR A 67 9.17 -0.49 -3.72
C THR A 67 8.85 -1.69 -4.59
N VAL A 68 8.26 -2.73 -3.99
CA VAL A 68 7.84 -3.94 -4.72
C VAL A 68 6.43 -3.74 -5.28
N ARG A 69 6.21 -4.18 -6.51
CA ARG A 69 4.91 -4.20 -7.18
C ARG A 69 4.67 -5.55 -7.88
N PRO A 70 3.41 -5.99 -8.08
CA PRO A 70 2.19 -5.36 -7.60
C PRO A 70 2.10 -5.38 -6.07
N TYR A 71 1.43 -4.40 -5.49
CA TYR A 71 1.16 -4.34 -4.05
C TYR A 71 0.21 -5.48 -3.66
N VAL A 72 0.52 -6.19 -2.58
CA VAL A 72 -0.27 -7.30 -2.05
C VAL A 72 -0.73 -6.93 -0.63
N PRO A 73 -2.01 -7.17 -0.28
CA PRO A 73 -2.49 -6.92 1.08
C PRO A 73 -1.61 -7.64 2.12
N GLY A 74 -1.30 -6.96 3.21
CA GLY A 74 -0.43 -7.44 4.29
C GLY A 74 1.04 -7.03 4.15
N TYR A 75 1.44 -6.43 3.03
CA TYR A 75 2.81 -5.91 2.86
C TYR A 75 3.04 -4.64 3.67
N GLY A 76 1.98 -3.99 4.17
CA GLY A 76 2.08 -2.79 4.98
C GLY A 76 2.34 -1.52 4.19
N CYS A 77 2.74 -0.48 4.90
CA CYS A 77 3.08 0.83 4.37
C CYS A 77 4.59 0.97 4.18
N ASP A 78 5.02 1.36 2.98
CA ASP A 78 6.40 1.78 2.71
C ASP A 78 6.52 3.26 2.32
N GLY A 79 5.42 4.02 2.47
CA GLY A 79 5.29 5.42 2.05
C GLY A 79 4.92 5.63 0.58
N THR A 80 4.70 4.56 -0.19
CA THR A 80 4.29 4.62 -1.62
C THR A 80 3.00 3.88 -1.93
N THR A 81 2.38 3.25 -0.92
CA THR A 81 1.31 2.25 -1.10
C THR A 81 -0.06 2.72 -0.64
N ASP A 82 -0.19 3.96 -0.14
CA ASP A 82 -1.44 4.52 0.40
C ASP A 82 -2.63 4.33 -0.56
N GLU A 83 -2.45 4.70 -1.83
CA GLU A 83 -3.50 4.54 -2.84
C GLU A 83 -3.81 3.05 -3.13
N ASN A 84 -2.79 2.17 -3.16
CA ASN A 84 -3.00 0.73 -3.36
C ASN A 84 -3.86 0.14 -2.22
N ILE A 85 -3.57 0.55 -0.99
CA ILE A 85 -4.27 0.14 0.23
C ILE A 85 -5.72 0.61 0.20
N HIS A 86 -5.95 1.90 -0.12
CA HIS A 86 -7.30 2.44 -0.27
C HIS A 86 -8.09 1.75 -1.39
N LEU A 87 -7.43 1.41 -2.51
CA LEU A 87 -8.06 0.72 -3.63
C LEU A 87 -8.51 -0.69 -3.20
N ILE A 88 -7.65 -1.46 -2.54
CA ILE A 88 -7.99 -2.78 -1.99
C ILE A 88 -9.17 -2.66 -1.02
N ALA A 89 -9.07 -1.78 -0.03
CA ALA A 89 -10.11 -1.61 0.98
C ALA A 89 -11.45 -1.21 0.36
N SER A 90 -11.42 -0.33 -0.66
CA SER A 90 -12.62 0.03 -1.42
C SER A 90 -13.25 -1.15 -2.14
N VAL A 91 -12.46 -2.00 -2.81
CA VAL A 91 -13.00 -3.14 -3.55
C VAL A 91 -13.58 -4.17 -2.59
N LEU A 92 -12.89 -4.42 -1.48
CA LEU A 92 -13.39 -5.32 -0.45
C LEU A 92 -14.70 -4.78 0.15
N ALA A 93 -14.78 -3.48 0.45
CA ALA A 93 -15.98 -2.84 0.98
C ALA A 93 -17.17 -3.04 0.03
N GLU A 94 -17.00 -2.75 -1.25
CA GLU A 94 -18.02 -2.94 -2.29
C GLU A 94 -18.55 -4.38 -2.31
N ARG A 95 -17.66 -5.37 -2.27
CA ARG A 95 -18.06 -6.79 -2.25
C ARG A 95 -18.78 -7.21 -0.97
N SER A 96 -18.46 -6.56 0.15
CA SER A 96 -19.16 -6.73 1.42
C SER A 96 -20.45 -5.92 1.53
N GLY A 97 -20.86 -5.20 0.48
CA GLY A 97 -22.06 -4.36 0.49
C GLY A 97 -21.90 -3.07 1.31
N ILE A 98 -20.66 -2.64 1.57
CA ILE A 98 -20.32 -1.43 2.31
C ILE A 98 -20.03 -0.30 1.33
N ASP A 99 -20.68 0.84 1.54
CA ASP A 99 -20.32 2.08 0.84
C ASP A 99 -19.05 2.66 1.48
N TYR A 100 -17.91 2.45 0.80
CA TYR A 100 -16.60 2.91 1.25
C TYR A 100 -16.53 4.43 1.42
N VAL A 101 -17.15 5.20 0.51
CA VAL A 101 -17.14 6.67 0.56
C VAL A 101 -17.96 7.16 1.75
N ALA A 102 -19.12 6.55 2.02
CA ALA A 102 -19.91 6.86 3.20
C ALA A 102 -19.17 6.51 4.50
N ALA A 103 -18.50 5.35 4.55
CA ALA A 103 -17.66 4.96 5.69
C ALA A 103 -16.53 5.97 5.92
N TYR A 104 -15.84 6.40 4.86
CA TYR A 104 -14.79 7.42 4.94
C TYR A 104 -15.30 8.75 5.48
N ARG A 105 -16.41 9.27 4.94
CA ARG A 105 -17.03 10.51 5.42
C ARG A 105 -17.43 10.45 6.88
N LYS A 106 -17.89 9.28 7.35
CA LYS A 106 -18.27 9.09 8.75
C LYS A 106 -17.05 9.03 9.66
N ALA A 107 -15.96 8.40 9.21
CA ALA A 107 -14.70 8.36 9.93
C ALA A 107 -14.06 9.76 10.06
N TYR A 108 -14.18 10.60 9.04
CA TYR A 108 -13.56 11.93 8.96
C TYR A 108 -14.59 13.06 8.81
N LYS A 109 -15.63 13.04 9.65
CA LYS A 109 -16.74 14.02 9.62
C LYS A 109 -16.30 15.49 9.80
N ASP A 110 -15.14 15.70 10.42
CA ASP A 110 -14.60 17.02 10.74
C ASP A 110 -13.62 17.53 9.66
N ASP A 111 -13.33 16.69 8.64
CA ASP A 111 -12.60 17.11 7.45
C ASP A 111 -13.59 17.71 6.44
N PRO A 112 -13.53 19.03 6.19
CA PRO A 112 -14.45 19.69 5.29
C PRO A 112 -14.15 19.40 3.82
N ASP A 113 -13.18 18.55 3.48
CA ASP A 113 -12.86 18.25 2.08
C ASP A 113 -13.90 17.29 1.45
N TRP A 114 -14.92 17.88 0.81
CA TRP A 114 -16.01 17.16 0.14
C TRP A 114 -15.57 16.33 -1.07
N SER A 115 -14.29 16.43 -1.47
CA SER A 115 -13.73 15.80 -2.66
C SER A 115 -13.48 14.29 -2.54
N VAL A 116 -13.74 13.67 -1.39
CA VAL A 116 -13.53 12.22 -1.18
C VAL A 116 -14.20 11.33 -2.24
N ALA A 117 -15.38 11.70 -2.73
CA ALA A 117 -16.05 10.94 -3.79
C ALA A 117 -15.30 11.05 -5.13
N ASP A 118 -14.80 12.23 -5.46
CA ASP A 118 -14.02 12.46 -6.67
C ASP A 118 -12.63 11.80 -6.58
N TRP A 119 -11.98 11.88 -5.42
CA TRP A 119 -10.74 11.15 -5.14
C TRP A 119 -10.95 9.64 -5.29
N HIS A 120 -12.01 9.09 -4.69
CA HIS A 120 -12.36 7.68 -4.80
C HIS A 120 -12.66 7.26 -6.24
N ALA A 121 -13.38 8.09 -7.00
CA ALA A 121 -13.63 7.84 -8.42
C ALA A 121 -12.32 7.82 -9.23
N ARG A 122 -11.39 8.76 -8.99
CA ARG A 122 -10.07 8.79 -9.62
C ARG A 122 -9.24 7.56 -9.26
N LEU A 123 -9.24 7.17 -7.98
CA LEU A 123 -8.56 5.97 -7.48
C LEU A 123 -9.01 4.72 -8.25
N ARG A 124 -10.33 4.56 -8.42
CA ARG A 124 -10.95 3.44 -9.14
C ARG A 124 -10.74 3.47 -10.65
N ALA A 125 -10.47 4.64 -11.22
CA ALA A 125 -10.21 4.81 -12.65
C ALA A 125 -8.71 4.78 -13.00
N ASN A 126 -7.81 4.78 -12.00
CA ASN A 126 -6.38 4.81 -12.22
C ASN A 126 -5.85 3.46 -12.74
N THR A 127 -5.63 3.37 -14.06
CA THR A 127 -5.20 2.14 -14.72
C THR A 127 -3.82 1.66 -14.27
N THR A 128 -2.90 2.58 -13.99
CA THR A 128 -1.55 2.24 -13.51
C THR A 128 -1.65 1.63 -12.10
N LEU A 129 -2.40 2.28 -11.21
CA LEU A 129 -2.63 1.77 -9.86
C LEU A 129 -3.27 0.38 -9.87
N LEU A 130 -4.27 0.16 -10.74
CA LEU A 130 -4.92 -1.14 -10.91
C LEU A 130 -3.95 -2.23 -11.37
N GLN A 131 -3.05 -1.93 -12.31
CA GLN A 131 -2.03 -2.87 -12.78
C GLN A 131 -0.97 -3.16 -11.71
N GLU A 132 -0.73 -2.20 -10.84
CA GLU A 132 0.24 -2.26 -9.76
C GLU A 132 -0.36 -2.76 -8.43
N THR A 133 -1.61 -3.24 -8.41
CA THR A 133 -2.26 -3.72 -7.19
C THR A 133 -2.86 -5.10 -7.39
N LEU A 134 -2.46 -6.06 -6.54
CA LEU A 134 -3.07 -7.38 -6.47
C LEU A 134 -4.31 -7.30 -5.57
N ILE A 135 -5.45 -6.97 -6.18
CA ILE A 135 -6.73 -6.97 -5.47
C ILE A 135 -7.17 -8.43 -5.27
N PRO A 136 -7.45 -8.89 -4.03
CA PRO A 136 -7.98 -10.22 -3.79
C PRO A 136 -9.21 -10.48 -4.67
N GLU A 137 -9.51 -11.71 -5.07
CA GLU A 137 -10.76 -12.01 -5.80
C GLU A 137 -11.94 -12.19 -4.84
N THR A 138 -11.64 -12.52 -3.59
CA THR A 138 -12.62 -12.77 -2.53
C THR A 138 -12.61 -11.64 -1.50
N HIS A 139 -13.40 -11.78 -0.44
CA HIS A 139 -13.51 -10.83 0.67
C HIS A 139 -13.63 -11.59 2.01
N THR A 140 -12.76 -12.58 2.17
CA THR A 140 -12.73 -13.42 3.37
C THR A 140 -12.31 -12.61 4.60
N LEU A 141 -12.50 -13.20 5.78
CA LEU A 141 -11.99 -12.64 7.03
C LEU A 141 -10.47 -12.38 6.96
N LYS A 142 -9.70 -13.24 6.28
CA LYS A 142 -8.25 -13.04 6.12
C LYS A 142 -7.96 -11.80 5.27
N ASP A 143 -8.63 -11.63 4.14
CA ASP A 143 -8.42 -10.49 3.25
C ASP A 143 -8.70 -9.16 3.97
N TRP A 144 -9.78 -9.13 4.74
CA TRP A 144 -10.13 -7.96 5.56
C TRP A 144 -9.14 -7.70 6.69
N ILE A 145 -8.64 -8.73 7.39
CA ILE A 145 -7.63 -8.56 8.43
C ILE A 145 -6.36 -7.90 7.87
N LEU A 146 -5.91 -8.34 6.69
CA LEU A 146 -4.75 -7.77 6.02
C LEU A 146 -5.01 -6.31 5.61
N ALA A 147 -6.14 -6.05 4.94
CA ALA A 147 -6.49 -4.70 4.50
C ALA A 147 -6.69 -3.69 5.65
N LEU A 148 -7.32 -4.11 6.76
CA LEU A 148 -7.46 -3.26 7.96
C LEU A 148 -6.10 -3.00 8.61
N GLY A 149 -5.20 -3.98 8.61
CA GLY A 149 -3.81 -3.81 9.03
C GLY A 149 -3.09 -2.75 8.22
N ASP A 150 -3.12 -2.85 6.89
CA ASP A 150 -2.45 -1.91 6.01
C ASP A 150 -3.04 -0.49 6.12
N LEU A 151 -4.37 -0.36 6.19
CA LEU A 151 -5.05 0.92 6.47
C LEU A 151 -4.57 1.53 7.79
N SER A 152 -4.43 0.71 8.83
CA SER A 152 -3.93 1.15 10.12
C SER A 152 -2.50 1.67 10.03
N GLU A 153 -1.64 1.09 9.18
CA GLU A 153 -0.26 1.55 9.00
C GLU A 153 -0.14 2.90 8.29
N ILE A 154 -1.08 3.20 7.38
CA ILE A 154 -1.19 4.52 6.75
C ILE A 154 -2.01 5.51 7.59
N ASN A 155 -2.05 5.32 8.91
CA ASN A 155 -2.70 6.20 9.88
C ASN A 155 -4.22 6.38 9.65
N ASN A 156 -4.90 5.42 9.02
CA ASN A 156 -6.35 5.46 8.76
C ASN A 156 -7.17 4.78 9.88
N HIS A 157 -6.79 4.96 11.15
CA HIS A 157 -7.41 4.25 12.29
C HIS A 157 -8.92 4.52 12.45
N CYS A 158 -9.38 5.76 12.19
CA CYS A 158 -10.80 6.10 12.26
C CYS A 158 -11.62 5.34 11.20
N LEU A 159 -11.07 5.21 9.99
CA LEU A 159 -11.69 4.46 8.91
C LEU A 159 -11.70 2.95 9.21
N VAL A 160 -10.61 2.42 9.78
CA VAL A 160 -10.53 1.02 10.23
C VAL A 160 -11.64 0.70 11.22
N ASP A 161 -11.88 1.56 12.22
CA ASP A 161 -12.94 1.33 13.21
C ASP A 161 -14.34 1.39 12.57
N GLU A 162 -14.59 2.32 11.64
CA GLU A 162 -15.87 2.41 10.94
C GLU A 162 -16.13 1.18 10.05
N LEU A 163 -15.14 0.73 9.28
CA LEU A 163 -15.25 -0.47 8.46
C LEU A 163 -15.46 -1.72 9.32
N ARG A 164 -14.71 -1.87 10.43
CA ARG A 164 -14.87 -2.99 11.37
C ARG A 164 -16.31 -3.10 11.87
N LYS A 165 -16.89 -2.00 12.34
CA LYS A 165 -18.29 -1.96 12.84
C LYS A 165 -19.30 -2.42 11.80
N GLN A 166 -19.08 -2.07 10.53
CA GLN A 166 -19.97 -2.47 9.43
C GLN A 166 -19.75 -3.92 8.99
N LEU A 167 -18.54 -4.46 9.16
CA LEU A 167 -18.21 -5.85 8.84
C LEU A 167 -18.67 -6.85 9.90
N GLU A 168 -18.73 -6.46 11.17
CA GLU A 168 -19.07 -7.33 12.31
C GLU A 168 -20.32 -8.22 12.09
N PRO A 169 -21.44 -7.71 11.51
CA PRO A 169 -22.62 -8.54 11.26
C PRO A 169 -22.42 -9.65 10.22
N THR A 170 -21.47 -9.49 9.30
CA THR A 170 -21.26 -10.39 8.14
C THR A 170 -19.98 -11.20 8.23
N LEU A 171 -19.00 -10.75 9.02
CA LEU A 171 -17.73 -11.41 9.26
C LEU A 171 -17.49 -11.56 10.77
N PRO A 172 -18.07 -12.60 11.40
CA PRO A 172 -17.83 -12.89 12.81
C PRO A 172 -16.33 -12.98 13.11
N LYS A 173 -15.92 -12.42 14.26
CA LYS A 173 -14.52 -12.34 14.74
C LYS A 173 -13.65 -11.28 14.06
N ILE A 174 -14.22 -10.36 13.28
CA ILE A 174 -13.47 -9.20 12.79
C ILE A 174 -12.93 -8.32 13.92
N ASP A 175 -13.51 -8.36 15.12
CA ASP A 175 -12.99 -7.61 16.27
C ASP A 175 -11.60 -8.06 16.75
N LEU A 176 -11.22 -9.29 16.43
CA LEU A 176 -9.90 -9.84 16.71
C LEU A 176 -8.90 -9.53 15.59
N TRP A 177 -9.21 -8.58 14.69
CA TRP A 177 -8.40 -8.35 13.50
C TRP A 177 -6.96 -7.98 13.85
N TYR A 178 -6.74 -7.14 14.86
CA TYR A 178 -5.40 -6.63 15.17
C TYR A 178 -4.48 -7.75 15.70
N GLU A 179 -4.97 -8.56 16.64
CA GLU A 179 -4.24 -9.71 17.18
C GLU A 179 -3.87 -10.70 16.05
N ARG A 180 -4.81 -10.94 15.13
CA ARG A 180 -4.59 -11.83 13.99
C ARG A 180 -3.65 -11.24 12.95
N TYR A 181 -3.73 -9.93 12.71
CA TYR A 181 -2.82 -9.23 11.81
C TYR A 181 -1.37 -9.37 12.29
N GLN A 182 -1.12 -9.16 13.59
CA GLN A 182 0.21 -9.36 14.18
C GLN A 182 0.69 -10.80 14.01
N SER A 183 -0.18 -11.80 14.23
CA SER A 183 0.17 -13.21 14.01
C SER A 183 0.56 -13.50 12.56
N ILE A 184 -0.21 -13.01 11.59
CA ILE A 184 0.03 -13.26 10.16
C ILE A 184 1.32 -12.57 9.70
N ARG A 185 1.63 -11.38 10.20
CA ARG A 185 2.84 -10.65 9.83
C ARG A 185 4.12 -11.33 10.32
N HIS A 186 4.06 -12.09 11.40
CA HIS A 186 5.22 -12.83 11.92
C HIS A 186 5.46 -14.18 11.22
N GLU A 187 4.53 -14.63 10.36
CA GLU A 187 4.63 -15.90 9.61
C GLU A 187 5.20 -15.72 8.19
N ASN A 188 5.23 -14.49 7.66
CA ASN A 188 5.76 -14.14 6.34
C ASN A 188 7.11 -13.42 6.46
#